data_AF-A0A653R1H3-F1
#
_entry.id   AF-A0A653R1H3-F1
#
_cell.length_a   1.000
_cell.length_b   1.000
_cell.length_c   1.000
_cell.angle_alpha   90.00
_cell.angle_beta   90.00
_cell.angle_gamma   90.00
#
_symmetry.space_group_name_H-M   'P 1'
#
loop_
_entity.id
_entity.type
_entity.pdbx_description
1 polymer ?
#
loop_
_entity_poly.entity_id
_entity_poly.type
_entity_poly.pdbx_seq_one_letter_code
_entity_poly.pdbx_strand_id
1 'polypeptide(L)'
;MSYPPYPGASEPTGTYGPPPAYYPAPWPTPAPTRGLATAAAWIAVLFALFEIVEAGLAWQAQGKFLDAVDRGEVLPWTPYDFTFFGWFAVMIAAYVVTCLWLYRVRTNTDIMSTLRHARSPGWVWGGWVVPIVSLWFPYQIVRDVSRDERGFPVVSRIGTWWTLWLLSLFVERIGLRIVNVQSEVDPNAYEGLGIVETLNAVLVLVALFFWIRIIRGITAHQDRLMGITS
;
A
#
# COMPACT_ATOMS: atom_id res chain seq x y z
N MET A 1 -46.41 61.70 -44.66
CA MET A 1 -45.36 60.67 -44.50
C MET A 1 -45.89 59.63 -43.54
N SER A 2 -46.32 58.48 -44.05
CA SER A 2 -46.86 57.38 -43.24
C SER A 2 -45.79 56.30 -43.15
N TYR A 3 -45.36 55.96 -41.94
CA TYR A 3 -44.42 54.88 -41.71
C TYR A 3 -45.08 53.51 -41.97
N PRO A 4 -44.34 52.51 -42.48
CA PRO A 4 -44.86 51.15 -42.63
C PRO A 4 -45.03 50.48 -41.25
N PRO A 5 -45.95 49.51 -41.10
CA PRO A 5 -46.13 48.79 -39.85
C PRO A 5 -44.93 47.89 -39.57
N TYR A 6 -44.54 47.77 -38.30
CA TYR A 6 -43.52 46.82 -37.86
C TYR A 6 -43.93 45.39 -38.22
N PRO A 7 -43.02 44.53 -38.71
CA PRO A 7 -43.28 43.10 -38.87
C PRO A 7 -43.56 42.50 -37.49
N GLY A 8 -44.71 41.84 -37.33
CA GLY A 8 -45.04 41.12 -36.11
C GLY A 8 -43.97 40.06 -35.81
N ALA A 9 -43.44 40.07 -34.59
CA ALA A 9 -42.55 39.02 -34.13
C ALA A 9 -43.29 37.68 -34.19
N SER A 10 -42.79 36.74 -34.99
CA SER A 10 -43.24 35.36 -34.95
C SER A 10 -42.83 34.76 -33.60
N GLU A 11 -43.79 34.54 -32.71
CA GLU A 11 -43.54 33.77 -31.49
C GLU A 11 -43.06 32.36 -31.89
N PRO A 12 -41.90 31.90 -31.40
CA PRO A 12 -41.48 30.54 -31.65
C PRO A 12 -42.44 29.62 -30.90
N THR A 13 -43.33 28.95 -31.63
CA THR A 13 -44.17 27.85 -31.14
C THR A 13 -43.30 26.61 -30.90
N GLY A 14 -42.31 26.73 -30.02
CA GLY A 14 -41.61 25.59 -29.46
C GLY A 14 -42.48 25.03 -28.34
N THR A 15 -43.08 23.87 -28.55
CA THR A 15 -43.65 23.06 -27.47
C THR A 15 -42.51 22.74 -26.48
N TYR A 16 -42.40 23.54 -25.42
CA TYR A 16 -41.54 23.22 -24.29
C TYR A 16 -42.11 21.95 -23.63
N GLY A 17 -41.46 20.81 -23.88
CA GLY A 17 -41.70 19.62 -23.09
C GLY A 17 -41.43 19.91 -21.61
N PRO A 18 -42.09 19.22 -20.67
CA PRO A 18 -41.80 19.39 -19.26
C PRO A 18 -40.30 19.18 -19.00
N PRO A 19 -39.65 20.00 -18.16
CA PRO A 19 -38.25 19.79 -17.82
C PRO A 19 -38.07 18.35 -17.30
N PRO A 20 -36.96 17.67 -17.69
CA PRO A 20 -36.73 16.31 -17.24
C PRO A 20 -36.80 16.25 -15.71
N ALA A 21 -37.55 15.29 -15.19
CA ALA A 21 -37.69 15.09 -13.76
C ALA A 21 -36.29 14.92 -13.14
N TYR A 22 -35.91 15.85 -12.26
CA TYR A 22 -34.66 15.76 -11.52
C TYR A 22 -34.80 14.65 -10.48
N TYR A 23 -34.23 13.48 -10.79
CA TYR A 23 -34.02 12.45 -9.79
C TYR A 23 -32.72 12.77 -9.05
N PRO A 24 -32.76 13.17 -7.76
CA PRO A 24 -31.53 13.34 -7.00
C PRO A 24 -30.77 12.00 -7.00
N ALA A 25 -29.46 12.06 -7.24
CA ALA A 25 -28.62 10.89 -7.13
C ALA A 25 -28.80 10.25 -5.73
N PRO A 26 -28.84 8.92 -5.62
CA PRO A 26 -28.90 8.25 -4.34
C PRO A 26 -27.78 8.75 -3.43
N TRP A 27 -28.08 9.00 -2.16
CA TRP A 27 -27.06 9.37 -1.18
C TRP A 27 -25.96 8.31 -1.13
N PRO A 28 -24.68 8.69 -1.10
CA PRO A 28 -23.58 7.72 -1.01
C PRO A 28 -23.72 6.87 0.24
N THR A 29 -23.63 5.55 0.11
CA THR A 29 -23.65 4.61 1.25
C THR A 29 -22.27 4.00 1.48
N PRO A 30 -21.85 3.83 2.75
CA PRO A 30 -20.59 3.15 3.07
C PRO A 30 -20.58 1.71 2.54
N ALA A 31 -19.43 1.27 2.05
CA ALA A 31 -19.26 -0.06 1.47
C ALA A 31 -18.43 -0.98 2.39
N PRO A 32 -18.73 -2.30 2.47
CA PRO A 32 -17.98 -3.23 3.32
C PRO A 32 -16.48 -3.29 2.97
N THR A 33 -15.61 -3.23 3.99
CA THR A 33 -14.14 -3.27 3.83
C THR A 33 -13.53 -4.64 4.15
N ARG A 34 -14.29 -5.51 4.82
CA ARG A 34 -13.81 -6.79 5.39
C ARG A 34 -13.16 -7.72 4.37
N GLY A 35 -13.71 -7.86 3.16
CA GLY A 35 -13.14 -8.72 2.12
C GLY A 35 -11.72 -8.29 1.71
N LEU A 36 -11.54 -7.00 1.43
CA LEU A 36 -10.23 -6.45 1.08
C LEU A 36 -9.25 -6.48 2.26
N ALA A 37 -9.74 -6.24 3.47
CA ALA A 37 -8.95 -6.33 4.70
C ALA A 37 -8.41 -7.76 4.93
N THR A 38 -9.27 -8.77 4.77
CA THR A 38 -8.89 -10.17 4.88
C THR A 38 -7.88 -10.56 3.81
N ALA A 39 -8.09 -10.14 2.56
CA ALA A 39 -7.14 -10.37 1.48
C ALA A 39 -5.78 -9.71 1.76
N ALA A 40 -5.75 -8.44 2.19
CA ALA A 40 -4.53 -7.74 2.56
C ALA A 40 -3.78 -8.43 3.72
N ALA A 41 -4.50 -8.95 4.72
CA ALA A 41 -3.92 -9.69 5.83
C ALA A 41 -3.30 -11.02 5.38
N TRP A 42 -3.96 -11.77 4.50
CA TRP A 42 -3.40 -13.02 3.95
C TRP A 42 -2.20 -12.77 3.05
N ILE A 43 -2.21 -11.69 2.26
CA ILE A 43 -1.05 -11.28 1.46
C ILE A 43 0.12 -10.92 2.38
N ALA A 44 -0.12 -10.24 3.51
CA ALA A 44 0.91 -9.97 4.50
C ALA A 44 1.49 -11.26 5.12
N VAL A 45 0.65 -12.26 5.38
CA VAL A 45 1.12 -13.58 5.85
C VAL A 45 1.95 -14.29 4.76
N LEU A 46 1.51 -14.26 3.50
CA LEU A 46 2.27 -14.83 2.40
C LEU A 46 3.63 -14.14 2.24
N PHE A 47 3.65 -12.81 2.34
CA PHE A 47 4.88 -12.02 2.29
C PHE A 47 5.85 -12.39 3.43
N ALA A 48 5.34 -12.53 4.65
CA ALA A 48 6.11 -13.04 5.79
C ALA A 48 6.74 -14.42 5.53
N LEU A 49 6.03 -15.32 4.86
CA LEU A 49 6.56 -16.63 4.50
C LEU A 49 7.69 -16.52 3.46
N PHE A 50 7.55 -15.63 2.48
CA PHE A 50 8.61 -15.35 1.51
C PHE A 50 9.88 -14.86 2.18
N GLU A 51 9.79 -13.90 3.10
CA GLU A 51 10.93 -13.37 3.84
C GLU A 51 11.68 -14.46 4.63
N ILE A 52 10.95 -15.40 5.23
CA ILE A 52 11.56 -16.54 5.95
C ILE A 52 12.30 -17.46 4.98
N VAL A 53 11.70 -17.77 3.83
CA VAL A 53 12.31 -18.63 2.81
C VAL A 53 13.55 -17.96 2.24
N GLU A 54 13.45 -16.68 1.90
CA GLU A 54 14.54 -15.86 1.36
C GLU A 54 15.73 -15.80 2.32
N ALA A 55 15.50 -15.48 3.60
CA ALA A 55 16.54 -15.49 4.62
C ALA A 55 17.21 -16.87 4.76
N GLY A 56 16.43 -17.96 4.70
CA GLY A 56 16.98 -19.32 4.72
C GLY A 56 17.84 -19.65 3.49
N LEU A 57 17.41 -19.23 2.30
CA LEU A 57 18.15 -19.41 1.05
C LEU A 57 19.41 -18.53 0.99
N ALA A 58 19.39 -17.35 1.62
CA ALA A 58 20.52 -16.42 1.67
C ALA A 58 21.76 -17.05 2.33
N TRP A 59 21.59 -17.84 3.39
CA TRP A 59 22.70 -18.58 4.01
C TRP A 59 23.32 -19.62 3.08
N GLN A 60 22.50 -20.30 2.27
CA GLN A 60 22.99 -21.27 1.29
C GLN A 60 23.68 -20.57 0.11
N ALA A 61 23.13 -19.44 -0.34
CA ALA A 61 23.70 -18.63 -1.40
C ALA A 61 25.05 -18.04 -0.97
N GLN A 62 25.14 -17.51 0.25
CA GLN A 62 26.39 -17.02 0.84
C GLN A 62 27.52 -18.06 0.76
N GLY A 63 27.27 -19.29 1.20
CA GLY A 63 28.29 -20.35 1.15
C GLY A 63 28.75 -20.64 -0.29
N LYS A 64 27.80 -20.68 -1.25
CA LYS A 64 28.13 -20.89 -2.67
C LYS A 64 28.90 -19.73 -3.30
N PHE A 65 28.60 -18.50 -2.90
CA PHE A 65 29.30 -17.33 -3.39
C PHE A 65 30.72 -17.26 -2.85
N LEU A 66 30.92 -17.50 -1.56
CA LEU A 66 32.25 -17.58 -0.95
C LEU A 66 33.10 -18.70 -1.59
N ASP A 67 32.52 -19.89 -1.75
CA ASP A 67 33.18 -21.02 -2.42
C ASP A 67 33.62 -20.70 -3.86
N ALA A 68 32.79 -19.97 -4.62
CA ALA A 68 33.11 -19.60 -5.99
C ALA A 68 34.21 -18.53 -6.04
N VAL A 69 34.17 -17.56 -5.12
CA VAL A 69 35.22 -16.53 -4.97
C VAL A 69 36.56 -17.17 -4.62
N ASP A 70 36.60 -18.10 -3.66
CA ASP A 70 37.81 -18.81 -3.24
C ASP A 70 38.45 -19.61 -4.38
N ARG A 71 37.62 -20.13 -5.30
CA ARG A 71 38.06 -20.90 -6.46
C ARG A 71 38.34 -20.05 -7.70
N GLY A 72 38.06 -18.75 -7.66
CA GLY A 72 38.13 -17.87 -8.83
C GLY A 72 37.13 -18.24 -9.93
N GLU A 73 36.00 -18.85 -9.56
CA GLU A 73 34.93 -19.25 -10.46
C GLU A 73 33.88 -18.12 -10.64
N VAL A 74 33.11 -18.20 -11.71
CA VAL A 74 31.96 -17.31 -11.91
C VAL A 74 30.89 -17.65 -10.87
N LEU A 75 30.26 -16.63 -10.29
CA LEU A 75 29.20 -16.82 -9.30
C LEU A 75 28.04 -17.65 -9.90
N PRO A 76 27.63 -18.75 -9.24
CA PRO A 76 26.53 -19.57 -9.71
C PRO A 76 25.19 -18.88 -9.44
N TRP A 77 24.21 -19.12 -10.30
CA TRP A 77 22.81 -18.82 -9.96
C TRP A 77 22.34 -19.73 -8.84
N THR A 78 21.59 -19.16 -7.90
CA THR A 78 21.07 -19.86 -6.72
C THR A 78 19.55 -19.70 -6.64
N PRO A 79 18.83 -20.59 -5.91
CA PRO A 79 17.41 -20.40 -5.66
C PRO A 79 17.06 -19.06 -4.99
N TYR A 80 18.01 -18.49 -4.24
CA TYR A 80 17.88 -17.16 -3.64
C TYR A 80 17.68 -16.09 -4.73
N ASP A 81 18.42 -16.12 -5.84
CA ASP A 81 18.29 -15.11 -6.90
C ASP A 81 16.90 -15.12 -7.56
N PHE A 82 16.20 -16.26 -7.52
CA PHE A 82 14.88 -16.42 -8.10
C PHE A 82 13.73 -16.04 -7.13
N THR A 83 14.00 -15.81 -5.83
CA THR A 83 12.97 -15.37 -4.87
C THR A 83 12.37 -14.03 -5.29
N PHE A 84 13.17 -13.17 -5.91
CA PHE A 84 12.78 -11.87 -6.43
C PHE A 84 11.48 -11.89 -7.24
N PHE A 85 11.28 -12.88 -8.11
CA PHE A 85 10.06 -12.96 -8.95
C PHE A 85 8.80 -13.20 -8.11
N GLY A 86 8.90 -14.10 -7.12
CA GLY A 86 7.80 -14.38 -6.21
C GLY A 86 7.51 -13.19 -5.29
N TRP A 87 8.56 -12.62 -4.71
CA TRP A 87 8.51 -11.41 -3.89
C TRP A 87 7.83 -10.26 -4.64
N PHE A 88 8.23 -10.00 -5.89
CA PHE A 88 7.71 -8.92 -6.72
C PHE A 88 6.21 -9.10 -7.02
N ALA A 89 5.78 -10.32 -7.34
CA ALA A 89 4.37 -10.63 -7.56
C ALA A 89 3.53 -10.40 -6.28
N VAL A 90 4.03 -10.82 -5.12
CA VAL A 90 3.37 -10.59 -3.82
C VAL A 90 3.31 -9.10 -3.48
N MET A 91 4.37 -8.34 -3.76
CA MET A 91 4.39 -6.88 -3.55
C MET A 91 3.38 -6.13 -4.42
N ILE A 92 3.22 -6.53 -5.70
CA ILE A 92 2.17 -5.95 -6.56
C ILE A 92 0.78 -6.24 -5.98
N ALA A 93 0.52 -7.49 -5.58
CA ALA A 93 -0.75 -7.86 -4.97
C ALA A 93 -0.99 -7.07 -3.66
N ALA A 94 0.04 -6.94 -2.82
CA ALA A 94 -0.02 -6.19 -1.58
C ALA A 94 -0.35 -4.72 -1.83
N TYR A 95 0.33 -4.08 -2.79
CA TYR A 95 0.09 -2.69 -3.17
C TYR A 95 -1.34 -2.49 -3.64
N VAL A 96 -1.82 -3.28 -4.61
CA VAL A 96 -3.15 -3.11 -5.20
C VAL A 96 -4.24 -3.34 -4.14
N VAL A 97 -4.21 -4.46 -3.42
CA VAL A 97 -5.26 -4.81 -2.46
C VAL A 97 -5.26 -3.85 -1.27
N THR A 98 -4.08 -3.45 -0.77
CA THR A 98 -3.97 -2.48 0.31
C THR A 98 -4.47 -1.10 -0.11
N CYS A 99 -4.13 -0.63 -1.32
CA CYS A 99 -4.62 0.65 -1.81
C CYS A 99 -6.14 0.64 -2.03
N LEU A 100 -6.70 -0.44 -2.57
CA LEU A 100 -8.15 -0.60 -2.68
C LEU A 100 -8.83 -0.56 -1.31
N TRP A 101 -8.26 -1.27 -0.32
CA TRP A 101 -8.77 -1.27 1.05
C TRP A 101 -8.69 0.13 1.68
N LEU A 102 -7.54 0.79 1.63
CA LEU A 102 -7.33 2.14 2.18
C LEU A 102 -8.24 3.17 1.52
N TYR A 103 -8.37 3.11 0.19
CA TYR A 103 -9.24 4.00 -0.56
C TYR A 103 -10.69 3.84 -0.11
N ARG A 104 -11.13 2.59 0.06
CA ARG A 104 -12.49 2.28 0.52
C ARG A 104 -12.74 2.73 1.96
N VAL A 105 -11.83 2.44 2.88
CA VAL A 105 -11.93 2.91 4.27
C VAL A 105 -12.02 4.44 4.30
N ARG A 106 -11.18 5.11 3.53
CA ARG A 106 -11.19 6.57 3.41
C ARG A 106 -12.53 7.09 2.90
N THR A 107 -13.04 6.55 1.79
CA THR A 107 -14.34 6.96 1.24
C THR A 107 -15.47 6.74 2.25
N ASN A 108 -15.45 5.63 2.99
CA ASN A 108 -16.42 5.41 4.06
C ASN A 108 -16.30 6.47 5.16
N THR A 109 -15.07 6.83 5.58
CA THR A 109 -14.84 7.90 6.56
C THR A 109 -15.35 9.25 6.07
N ASP A 110 -15.17 9.57 4.78
CA ASP A 110 -15.70 10.80 4.17
C ASP A 110 -17.25 10.83 4.15
N ILE A 111 -17.92 9.67 4.12
CA ILE A 111 -19.39 9.55 4.18
C ILE A 111 -19.90 9.61 5.62
N MET A 112 -19.21 8.96 6.56
CA MET A 112 -19.69 8.77 7.94
C MET A 112 -19.23 9.87 8.91
N SER A 113 -18.21 10.65 8.57
CA SER A 113 -17.61 11.62 9.47
C SER A 113 -17.25 12.93 8.78
N THR A 114 -17.04 13.98 9.55
CA THR A 114 -16.56 15.29 9.06
C THR A 114 -15.04 15.43 9.13
N LEU A 115 -14.32 14.34 9.44
CA LEU A 115 -12.87 14.35 9.59
C LEU A 115 -12.20 14.62 8.25
N ARG A 116 -11.17 15.46 8.29
CA ARG A 116 -10.35 15.75 7.11
C ARG A 116 -9.12 14.88 7.07
N HIS A 117 -8.85 14.33 5.90
CA HIS A 117 -7.59 13.67 5.59
C HIS A 117 -6.54 14.71 5.19
N ALA A 118 -5.28 14.51 5.60
CA ALA A 118 -4.18 15.43 5.30
C ALA A 118 -3.80 15.47 3.81
N ARG A 119 -4.14 14.43 3.05
CA ARG A 119 -3.79 14.26 1.64
C ARG A 119 -5.03 13.98 0.81
N SER A 120 -5.01 14.35 -0.47
CA SER A 120 -6.08 14.03 -1.42
C SER A 120 -6.16 12.51 -1.68
N PRO A 121 -7.30 11.98 -2.19
CA PRO A 121 -7.50 10.55 -2.37
C PRO A 121 -6.50 9.87 -3.32
N GLY A 122 -6.00 10.58 -4.34
CA GLY A 122 -5.02 10.04 -5.29
C GLY A 122 -3.71 9.60 -4.63
N TRP A 123 -3.35 10.20 -3.49
CA TRP A 123 -2.15 9.81 -2.74
C TRP A 123 -2.27 8.46 -2.05
N VAL A 124 -3.46 7.86 -1.94
CA VAL A 124 -3.61 6.47 -1.50
C VAL A 124 -2.81 5.53 -2.40
N TRP A 125 -2.71 5.85 -3.69
CA TRP A 125 -1.94 5.10 -4.69
C TRP A 125 -0.52 5.66 -4.82
N GLY A 126 -0.41 6.95 -5.18
CA GLY A 126 0.87 7.59 -5.45
C GLY A 126 1.81 7.64 -4.24
N GLY A 127 1.26 7.60 -3.02
CA GLY A 127 2.03 7.74 -1.78
C GLY A 127 3.01 6.60 -1.54
N TRP A 128 2.83 5.43 -2.15
CA TRP A 128 3.74 4.28 -1.95
C TRP A 128 4.84 4.20 -2.99
N VAL A 129 4.60 4.71 -4.19
CA VAL A 129 5.49 4.50 -5.35
C VAL A 129 6.39 5.69 -5.67
N VAL A 130 5.99 6.91 -5.28
CA VAL A 130 6.78 8.11 -5.54
C VAL A 130 7.94 8.20 -4.52
N PRO A 131 9.22 8.14 -4.94
CA PRO A 131 10.35 7.82 -4.05
C PRO A 131 10.56 8.73 -2.83
N ILE A 132 10.30 10.03 -2.98
CA ILE A 132 10.53 10.98 -1.89
C ILE A 132 9.36 10.97 -0.90
N VAL A 133 8.14 11.00 -1.42
CA VAL A 133 6.94 11.07 -0.56
C VAL A 133 6.64 9.72 0.10
N SER A 134 7.10 8.61 -0.47
CA SER A 134 6.92 7.27 0.09
C SER A 134 7.58 7.07 1.45
N LEU A 135 8.42 8.00 1.88
CA LEU A 135 9.02 8.02 3.21
C LEU A 135 8.04 8.45 4.32
N TRP A 136 6.95 9.17 4.01
CA TRP A 136 6.02 9.65 5.05
C TRP A 136 4.53 9.74 4.65
N PHE A 137 4.19 9.71 3.37
CA PHE A 137 2.79 9.74 2.93
C PHE A 137 2.01 8.50 3.36
N PRO A 138 2.52 7.27 3.21
CA PRO A 138 1.80 6.07 3.64
C PRO A 138 1.46 6.10 5.14
N TYR A 139 2.41 6.53 5.97
CA TYR A 139 2.15 6.77 7.40
C TYR A 139 1.00 7.75 7.62
N GLN A 140 1.00 8.90 6.92
CA GLN A 140 -0.08 9.89 7.05
C GLN A 140 -1.43 9.33 6.63
N ILE A 141 -1.47 8.57 5.53
CA ILE A 141 -2.69 7.95 5.01
C ILE A 141 -3.27 6.97 6.03
N VAL A 142 -2.46 6.01 6.51
CA VAL A 142 -2.89 5.00 7.48
C VAL A 142 -3.29 5.63 8.81
N ARG A 143 -2.51 6.61 9.30
CA ARG A 143 -2.83 7.37 10.51
C ARG A 143 -4.17 8.08 10.38
N ASP A 144 -4.43 8.74 9.25
CA ASP A 144 -5.64 9.53 9.09
C ASP A 144 -6.90 8.66 9.01
N VAL A 145 -6.86 7.50 8.33
CA VAL A 145 -7.99 6.56 8.30
C VAL A 145 -8.17 5.77 9.60
N SER A 146 -7.21 5.86 10.52
CA SER A 146 -7.27 5.22 11.83
C SER A 146 -7.94 6.06 12.92
N ARG A 147 -8.49 7.22 12.59
CA ARG A 147 -9.11 8.13 13.57
C ARG A 147 -10.59 7.80 13.80
N ASP A 148 -11.01 7.84 15.08
CA ASP A 148 -12.42 7.86 15.48
C ASP A 148 -13.04 9.25 15.21
N GLU A 149 -14.34 9.39 15.44
CA GLU A 149 -15.11 10.62 15.16
C GLU A 149 -14.60 11.83 15.95
N ARG A 150 -13.86 11.60 17.04
CA ARG A 150 -13.25 12.63 17.89
C ARG A 150 -11.81 12.95 17.46
N GLY A 151 -11.28 12.25 16.46
CA GLY A 151 -9.93 12.42 15.93
C GLY A 151 -8.85 11.60 16.65
N PHE A 152 -9.23 10.73 17.59
CA PHE A 152 -8.29 9.87 18.32
C PHE A 152 -7.99 8.58 17.55
N PRO A 153 -6.75 8.06 17.61
CA PRO A 153 -6.41 6.83 16.92
C PRO A 153 -7.11 5.60 17.53
N VAL A 154 -7.81 4.82 16.70
CA VAL A 154 -8.47 3.55 17.06
C VAL A 154 -7.52 2.36 17.11
N VAL A 155 -6.31 2.53 16.57
CA VAL A 155 -5.21 1.56 16.65
C VAL A 155 -3.95 2.25 17.13
N SER A 156 -3.19 1.57 17.98
CA SER A 156 -1.91 2.06 18.47
C SER A 156 -0.76 1.59 17.58
N ARG A 157 0.44 2.17 17.78
CA ARG A 157 1.71 1.69 17.20
C ARG A 157 1.84 1.77 15.67
N ILE A 158 1.07 2.63 15.01
CA ILE A 158 1.29 2.97 13.58
C ILE A 158 2.70 3.52 13.36
N GLY A 159 3.20 4.33 14.29
CA GLY A 159 4.58 4.83 14.25
C GLY A 159 5.61 3.70 14.30
N THR A 160 5.42 2.71 15.19
CA THR A 160 6.32 1.55 15.30
C THR A 160 6.33 0.71 14.02
N TRP A 161 5.15 0.41 13.46
CA TRP A 161 5.04 -0.27 12.16
C TRP A 161 5.84 0.46 11.08
N TRP A 162 5.63 1.78 10.97
CA TRP A 162 6.28 2.55 9.92
C TRP A 162 7.78 2.68 10.12
N THR A 163 8.25 2.85 11.36
CA THR A 163 9.68 2.86 11.67
C THR A 163 10.34 1.53 11.30
N LEU A 164 9.72 0.40 11.65
CA LEU A 164 10.26 -0.92 11.29
C LEU A 164 10.29 -1.14 9.78
N TRP A 165 9.24 -0.71 9.07
CA TRP A 165 9.20 -0.74 7.61
C TRP A 165 10.30 0.12 6.97
N LEU A 166 10.53 1.34 7.47
CA LEU A 166 11.63 2.15 6.96
C LEU A 166 12.98 1.52 7.25
N LEU A 167 13.17 0.94 8.44
CA LEU A 167 14.41 0.24 8.79
C LEU A 167 14.67 -0.96 7.87
N SER A 168 13.65 -1.75 7.53
CA SER A 168 13.82 -2.86 6.57
C SER A 168 14.27 -2.36 5.19
N LEU A 169 13.70 -1.26 4.69
CA LEU A 169 14.15 -0.66 3.41
C LEU A 169 15.62 -0.20 3.44
N PHE A 170 16.15 0.19 4.60
CA PHE A 170 17.58 0.50 4.73
C PHE A 170 18.44 -0.77 4.74
N VAL A 171 18.00 -1.84 5.41
CA VAL A 171 18.71 -3.12 5.45
C VAL A 171 18.72 -3.79 4.08
N GLU A 172 17.60 -3.78 3.36
CA GLU A 172 17.49 -4.30 1.99
C GLU A 172 18.46 -3.60 1.03
N ARG A 173 18.66 -2.27 1.18
CA ARG A 173 19.67 -1.54 0.39
C ARG A 173 21.10 -2.03 0.68
N ILE A 174 21.38 -2.48 1.90
CA ILE A 174 22.68 -3.08 2.24
C ILE A 174 22.79 -4.46 1.57
N GLY A 175 21.76 -5.29 1.65
CA GLY A 175 21.70 -6.60 0.97
C GLY A 175 21.90 -6.49 -0.54
N LEU A 176 21.20 -5.57 -1.20
CA LEU A 176 21.38 -5.31 -2.63
C LEU A 176 22.80 -4.86 -2.99
N ARG A 177 23.50 -4.16 -2.09
CA ARG A 177 24.91 -3.76 -2.30
C ARG A 177 25.86 -4.95 -2.15
N ILE A 178 25.52 -5.95 -1.34
CA ILE A 178 26.30 -7.19 -1.24
C ILE A 178 26.23 -7.96 -2.56
N VAL A 179 25.04 -8.06 -3.17
CA VAL A 179 24.81 -8.92 -4.36
C VAL A 179 25.12 -8.24 -5.70
N ASN A 180 24.97 -6.90 -5.80
CA ASN A 180 25.17 -6.17 -7.07
C ASN A 180 26.63 -5.71 -7.32
N VAL A 181 27.59 -6.03 -6.46
CA VAL A 181 28.99 -5.67 -6.72
C VAL A 181 29.53 -6.58 -7.81
N GLN A 182 29.55 -6.07 -9.04
CA GLN A 182 30.46 -6.56 -10.09
C GLN A 182 31.89 -6.44 -9.54
N SER A 183 32.36 -7.55 -8.97
CA SER A 183 33.74 -8.05 -9.08
C SER A 183 34.81 -6.96 -9.20
N GLU A 184 35.26 -6.41 -8.06
CA GLU A 184 36.64 -5.87 -7.91
C GLU A 184 36.99 -5.44 -6.47
N VAL A 185 36.02 -5.17 -5.57
CA VAL A 185 36.34 -4.37 -4.36
C VAL A 185 36.47 -5.14 -3.03
N ASP A 186 35.82 -6.30 -2.83
CA ASP A 186 36.04 -7.08 -1.59
C ASP A 186 35.52 -8.53 -1.72
N PRO A 187 36.39 -9.56 -1.69
CA PRO A 187 35.99 -10.96 -1.57
C PRO A 187 35.07 -11.25 -0.38
N ASN A 188 35.20 -10.46 0.70
CA ASN A 188 34.44 -10.65 1.93
C ASN A 188 33.04 -10.02 1.90
N ALA A 189 32.65 -9.37 0.79
CA ALA A 189 31.35 -8.71 0.67
C ALA A 189 30.17 -9.67 0.95
N TYR A 190 30.32 -10.96 0.63
CA TYR A 190 29.28 -11.98 0.80
C TYR A 190 29.18 -12.54 2.23
N GLU A 191 30.17 -12.34 3.10
CA GLU A 191 30.19 -12.91 4.46
C GLU A 191 28.99 -12.47 5.33
N GLY A 192 28.40 -11.31 5.01
CA GLY A 192 27.27 -10.75 5.73
C GLY A 192 25.89 -11.10 5.17
N LEU A 193 25.77 -11.76 4.01
CA LEU A 193 24.50 -11.89 3.28
C LEU A 193 23.41 -12.56 4.14
N GLY A 194 23.69 -13.74 4.69
CA GLY A 194 22.72 -14.47 5.51
C GLY A 194 22.30 -13.70 6.77
N ILE A 195 23.23 -12.97 7.40
CA ILE A 195 22.95 -12.13 8.58
C ILE A 195 22.05 -10.96 8.19
N VAL A 196 22.36 -10.26 7.10
CA VAL A 196 21.61 -9.11 6.61
C VAL A 196 20.18 -9.51 6.23
N GLU A 197 20.02 -10.60 5.48
CA GLU A 197 18.69 -11.09 5.09
C GLU A 197 17.89 -11.61 6.29
N THR A 198 18.54 -12.26 7.26
CA THR A 198 17.87 -12.67 8.51
C THR A 198 17.41 -11.46 9.33
N LEU A 199 18.24 -10.43 9.44
CA LEU A 199 17.89 -9.19 10.12
C LEU A 199 16.71 -8.49 9.41
N ASN A 200 16.74 -8.43 8.08
CA ASN A 200 15.66 -7.86 7.29
C ASN A 200 14.35 -8.62 7.54
N ALA A 201 14.37 -9.95 7.43
CA ALA A 201 13.21 -10.79 7.66
C ALA A 201 12.61 -10.56 9.06
N VAL A 202 13.44 -10.46 10.11
CA VAL A 202 12.95 -10.16 11.47
C VAL A 202 12.25 -8.79 11.52
N LEU A 203 12.85 -7.74 10.93
CA LEU A 203 12.25 -6.41 10.90
C LEU A 203 10.90 -6.42 10.16
N VAL A 204 10.85 -7.07 9.00
CA VAL A 204 9.64 -7.19 8.17
C VAL A 204 8.56 -7.99 8.89
N LEU A 205 8.89 -9.13 9.48
CA LEU A 205 7.93 -9.95 10.24
C LEU A 205 7.28 -9.17 11.39
N VAL A 206 8.07 -8.41 12.15
CA VAL A 206 7.53 -7.57 13.24
C VAL A 206 6.71 -6.40 12.68
N ALA A 207 7.12 -5.80 11.56
CA ALA A 207 6.31 -4.78 10.88
C ALA A 207 4.97 -5.36 10.42
N LEU A 208 4.95 -6.52 9.76
CA LEU A 208 3.74 -7.17 9.26
C LEU A 208 2.80 -7.59 10.39
N PHE A 209 3.34 -7.99 11.54
CA PHE A 209 2.53 -8.21 12.74
C PHE A 209 1.73 -6.95 13.12
N PHE A 210 2.39 -5.79 13.20
CA PHE A 210 1.69 -4.53 13.47
C PHE A 210 0.74 -4.13 12.35
N TRP A 211 1.12 -4.36 11.09
CA TRP A 211 0.28 -4.09 9.93
C TRP A 211 -1.04 -4.87 9.97
N ILE A 212 -0.99 -6.17 10.27
CA ILE A 212 -2.20 -7.00 10.43
C ILE A 212 -3.06 -6.48 11.58
N ARG A 213 -2.45 -6.05 12.71
CA ARG A 213 -3.19 -5.46 13.83
C ARG A 213 -3.88 -4.15 13.44
N ILE A 214 -3.22 -3.32 12.64
CA ILE A 214 -3.76 -2.08 12.08
C ILE A 214 -4.95 -2.37 11.17
N ILE A 215 -4.80 -3.27 10.19
CA ILE A 215 -5.88 -3.68 9.27
C ILE A 215 -7.11 -4.15 10.06
N ARG A 216 -6.90 -5.05 11.02
CA ARG A 216 -7.99 -5.61 11.84
C ARG A 216 -8.67 -4.54 12.69
N GLY A 217 -7.91 -3.64 13.31
CA GLY A 217 -8.47 -2.61 14.17
C GLY A 217 -9.28 -1.56 13.41
N ILE A 218 -8.78 -1.10 12.26
CA ILE A 218 -9.50 -0.16 11.38
C ILE A 218 -10.76 -0.83 10.83
N THR A 219 -10.67 -2.07 10.34
CA THR A 219 -11.81 -2.80 9.78
C THR A 219 -12.89 -3.05 10.82
N ALA A 220 -12.51 -3.46 12.04
CA ALA A 220 -13.48 -3.65 13.12
C ALA A 220 -14.16 -2.34 13.54
N HIS A 221 -13.46 -1.19 13.47
CA HIS A 221 -14.07 0.11 13.72
C HIS A 221 -15.08 0.48 12.64
N GLN A 222 -14.73 0.29 11.36
CA GLN A 222 -15.63 0.52 10.24
C GLN A 222 -16.89 -0.36 10.31
N ASP A 223 -16.73 -1.65 10.62
CA ASP A 223 -17.85 -2.59 10.78
C ASP A 223 -18.81 -2.15 11.91
N ARG A 224 -18.28 -1.65 13.04
CA ARG A 224 -19.09 -1.09 14.13
C ARG A 224 -19.90 0.13 13.69
N LEU A 225 -19.30 1.03 12.90
CA LEU A 225 -20.00 2.22 12.40
C LEU A 225 -21.11 1.89 11.40
N MET A 226 -20.93 0.82 10.63
CA MET A 226 -21.92 0.35 9.67
C MET A 226 -22.99 -0.55 10.31
N GLY A 227 -22.93 -0.83 11.62
CA GLY A 227 -23.85 -1.75 12.29
C GLY A 227 -23.70 -3.21 11.86
N ILE A 228 -22.57 -3.58 11.25
CA ILE A 228 -22.27 -4.94 10.79
C ILE A 228 -21.64 -5.69 11.96
N THR A 229 -22.47 -6.19 12.88
CA THR A 229 -21.99 -7.04 13.97
C THR A 229 -21.62 -8.42 13.43
N SER A 230 -20.39 -8.86 13.74
CA SER A 230 -19.89 -10.22 13.47
C SER A 230 -20.55 -11.26 14.37
#